data_AF-A0AAW4VL59-F1
#
_entry.id   AF-A0AAW4VL59-F1
#
_cell.length_a   1.000
_cell.length_b   1.000
_cell.length_c   1.000
_cell.angle_alpha   90.00
_cell.angle_beta   90.00
_cell.angle_gamma   90.00
#
_symmetry.space_group_name_H-M   'P 1'
#
loop_
_entity.id
_entity.type
_entity.pdbx_description
1 polymer ?
#
loop_
_entity_poly.entity_id
_entity_poly.type
_entity_poly.pdbx_seq_one_letter_code
_entity_poly.pdbx_strand_id
1 'polypeptide(L)'
;MLIKKNEEPFFYKFLAIAKEIIKKNPKYTPVFYGDDERLYLACGNHAAVYDFQSNLLLDDELREFGKIPYELSELPNGDLMLTKADHFNCQESYLIAVKNFFKKAGYMSKKIMQVAKEDSFRVPRIVETTGRWISEDDNKILAKIGYPNIYMLENIRVNEFRALAEGWNPRYLAAHDDVELNGGQTTISMTVYFNIKEDPRENAHDQQSMDFDAVDTVDRDSEKFESLETTESYGEIENVENIEDIEDYQEEEQLDALLEDAVVPEELEDDFDPMRA
;
A
#
# COMPACT_ATOMS: atom_id res chain seq x y z
N MET A 1 -12.06 -9.23 21.46
CA MET A 1 -10.77 -9.89 21.74
C MET A 1 -9.95 -8.92 22.57
N LEU A 2 -9.58 -9.30 23.79
CA LEU A 2 -8.72 -8.49 24.66
C LEU A 2 -7.27 -8.82 24.34
N ILE A 3 -6.43 -7.80 24.15
CA ILE A 3 -5.03 -7.95 23.75
C ILE A 3 -4.16 -7.29 24.79
N LYS A 4 -3.37 -8.12 25.48
CA LYS A 4 -2.40 -7.66 26.47
C LYS A 4 -1.00 -7.67 25.87
N LYS A 5 -0.24 -6.61 26.16
CA LYS A 5 1.12 -6.43 25.65
C LYS A 5 2.07 -7.58 25.98
N ASN A 6 1.92 -8.17 27.16
CA ASN A 6 2.81 -9.24 27.65
C ASN A 6 2.40 -10.64 27.14
N GLU A 7 1.15 -10.80 26.71
CA GLU A 7 0.63 -12.09 26.20
C GLU A 7 0.88 -12.19 24.70
N GLU A 8 0.64 -11.11 23.95
CA GLU A 8 0.77 -11.09 22.49
C GLU A 8 1.54 -9.85 22.01
N PRO A 9 2.85 -9.77 22.26
CA PRO A 9 3.63 -8.55 22.04
C PRO A 9 3.66 -8.10 20.57
N PHE A 10 3.68 -9.05 19.62
CA PHE A 10 3.74 -8.73 18.19
C PHE A 10 2.40 -8.19 17.67
N PHE A 11 1.27 -8.80 18.05
CA PHE A 11 -0.04 -8.28 17.69
C PHE A 11 -0.37 -6.97 18.42
N TYR A 12 0.00 -6.85 19.69
CA TYR A 12 -0.11 -5.59 20.42
C TYR A 12 0.70 -4.49 19.70
N LYS A 13 1.90 -4.78 19.22
CA LYS A 13 2.72 -3.85 18.42
C LYS A 13 1.97 -3.41 17.16
N PHE A 14 1.35 -4.32 16.42
CA PHE A 14 0.53 -4.00 15.25
C PHE A 14 -0.64 -3.07 15.60
N LEU A 15 -1.44 -3.40 16.62
CA LEU A 15 -2.59 -2.58 17.02
C LEU A 15 -2.17 -1.22 17.59
N ALA A 16 -1.03 -1.15 18.29
CA ALA A 16 -0.46 0.12 18.76
C ALA A 16 0.00 1.01 17.59
N ILE A 17 0.53 0.42 16.51
CA ILE A 17 0.83 1.13 15.26
C ILE A 17 -0.46 1.61 14.60
N ALA A 18 -1.47 0.74 14.51
CA ALA A 18 -2.78 1.08 13.97
C ALA A 18 -3.38 2.31 14.67
N LYS A 19 -3.33 2.34 16.00
CA LYS A 19 -3.79 3.48 16.80
C LYS A 19 -3.06 4.79 16.44
N GLU A 20 -1.74 4.76 16.22
CA GLU A 20 -1.00 5.95 15.79
C GLU A 20 -1.42 6.42 14.39
N ILE A 21 -1.63 5.48 13.47
CA ILE A 21 -2.14 5.78 12.11
C ILE A 21 -3.50 6.50 12.21
N ILE A 22 -4.41 5.99 13.05
CA ILE A 22 -5.75 6.56 13.24
C ILE A 22 -5.65 7.96 13.85
N LYS A 23 -4.83 8.12 14.90
CA LYS A 23 -4.61 9.40 15.57
C LYS A 23 -4.05 10.47 14.62
N LYS A 24 -3.17 10.08 13.70
CA LYS A 24 -2.61 10.95 12.67
C LYS A 24 -3.65 11.37 11.62
N ASN A 25 -4.67 10.55 11.38
CA ASN A 25 -5.65 10.72 10.31
C ASN A 25 -7.08 10.97 10.85
N PRO A 26 -7.31 11.96 11.74
CA PRO A 26 -8.58 12.13 12.46
C PRO A 26 -9.77 12.48 11.55
N LYS A 27 -9.51 12.90 10.30
CA LYS A 27 -10.54 13.21 9.30
C LYS A 27 -11.08 11.96 8.61
N TYR A 28 -10.37 10.84 8.68
CA TYR A 28 -10.70 9.63 7.97
C TYR A 28 -11.23 8.58 8.96
N THR A 29 -12.39 8.02 8.65
CA THR A 29 -12.92 6.91 9.42
C THR A 29 -12.05 5.68 9.19
N PRO A 30 -11.52 5.05 10.26
CA PRO A 30 -10.73 3.84 10.12
C PRO A 30 -11.60 2.65 9.72
N VAL A 31 -11.06 1.81 8.85
CA VAL A 31 -11.67 0.56 8.41
C VAL A 31 -10.78 -0.58 8.88
N PHE A 32 -11.31 -1.43 9.77
CA PHE A 32 -10.69 -2.71 10.12
C PHE A 32 -11.56 -3.86 9.63
N TYR A 33 -10.95 -4.88 9.03
CA TYR A 33 -11.66 -6.09 8.62
C TYR A 33 -10.77 -7.31 8.60
N GLY A 34 -11.38 -8.46 8.88
CA GLY A 34 -10.75 -9.77 8.77
C GLY A 34 -11.03 -10.45 7.44
N ASP A 35 -10.19 -11.42 7.06
CA ASP A 35 -10.42 -12.35 5.95
C ASP A 35 -10.10 -13.83 6.27
N ASP A 36 -10.28 -14.18 7.54
CA ASP A 36 -9.96 -15.42 8.25
C ASP A 36 -8.51 -15.44 8.76
N GLU A 37 -7.50 -15.23 7.90
CA GLU A 37 -6.09 -15.32 8.30
C GLU A 37 -5.47 -13.95 8.63
N ARG A 38 -6.02 -12.87 8.08
CA ARG A 38 -5.42 -11.54 8.16
C ARG A 38 -6.37 -10.53 8.76
N LEU A 39 -5.77 -9.56 9.45
CA LEU A 39 -6.45 -8.35 9.88
C LEU A 39 -5.89 -7.17 9.10
N TYR A 40 -6.77 -6.49 8.39
CA TYR A 40 -6.43 -5.29 7.61
C TYR A 40 -6.88 -4.04 8.34
N LEU A 41 -6.11 -2.99 8.16
CA LEU A 41 -6.42 -1.62 8.54
C LEU A 41 -6.26 -0.73 7.32
N ALA A 42 -7.24 0.12 7.06
CA ALA A 42 -7.10 1.28 6.19
C ALA A 42 -7.61 2.54 6.90
N CYS A 43 -6.86 3.64 6.82
CA CYS A 43 -7.30 4.93 7.34
C CYS A 43 -6.65 6.04 6.52
N GLY A 44 -7.43 6.68 5.65
CA GLY A 44 -6.90 7.64 4.68
C GLY A 44 -6.01 6.96 3.65
N ASN A 45 -4.76 7.43 3.53
CA ASN A 45 -3.73 6.87 2.63
C ASN A 45 -2.73 5.94 3.36
N HIS A 46 -3.07 5.52 4.57
CA HIS A 46 -2.30 4.56 5.34
C HIS A 46 -3.04 3.24 5.38
N ALA A 47 -2.27 2.18 5.25
CA ALA A 47 -2.77 0.82 5.31
C ALA A 47 -1.82 -0.04 6.13
N ALA A 48 -2.35 -1.05 6.79
CA ALA A 48 -1.54 -2.06 7.47
C ALA A 48 -2.22 -3.42 7.39
N VAL A 49 -1.44 -4.48 7.33
CA VAL A 49 -1.93 -5.86 7.40
C VAL A 49 -1.15 -6.61 8.48
N TYR A 50 -1.87 -7.38 9.27
CA TYR A 50 -1.32 -8.40 10.16
C TYR A 50 -1.70 -9.75 9.59
N ASP A 51 -0.71 -10.62 9.38
CA ASP A 51 -0.86 -11.91 8.74
C ASP A 51 -0.36 -13.00 9.69
N PHE A 52 -1.24 -13.95 9.99
CA PHE A 52 -0.94 -15.09 10.84
C PHE A 52 -1.04 -16.37 10.02
N GLN A 53 0.11 -17.02 9.79
CA GLN A 53 0.19 -18.27 9.05
C GLN A 53 0.70 -19.38 9.96
N SER A 54 -0.01 -20.50 10.02
CA SER A 54 0.38 -21.64 10.84
C SER A 54 0.12 -22.93 10.10
N ASN A 55 1.16 -23.78 10.00
CA ASN A 55 1.07 -25.13 9.44
C ASN A 55 0.72 -26.18 10.51
N LEU A 56 0.56 -25.75 11.76
CA LEU A 56 0.13 -26.63 12.83
C LEU A 56 -1.36 -26.93 12.62
N LEU A 57 -1.68 -28.21 12.37
CA LEU A 57 -3.04 -28.77 12.37
C LEU A 57 -3.71 -28.74 13.75
N LEU A 58 -3.19 -27.94 14.69
CA LEU A 58 -3.61 -27.92 16.09
C LEU A 58 -4.66 -26.83 16.31
N ASP A 59 -5.90 -27.31 16.44
CA ASP A 59 -7.14 -26.70 16.93
C ASP A 59 -7.50 -25.31 16.38
N ASP A 60 -8.75 -25.21 15.94
CA ASP A 60 -9.51 -24.05 15.46
C ASP A 60 -9.52 -22.81 16.40
N GLU A 61 -8.62 -22.74 17.39
CA GLU A 61 -8.43 -21.62 18.31
C GLU A 61 -7.24 -20.71 17.94
N LEU A 62 -6.48 -21.05 16.90
CA LEU A 62 -5.56 -20.12 16.26
C LEU A 62 -6.34 -18.89 15.76
N ARG A 63 -5.68 -17.73 15.71
CA ARG A 63 -6.35 -16.42 15.60
C ARG A 63 -7.09 -16.25 14.27
N GLU A 64 -8.35 -16.68 14.23
CA GLU A 64 -9.22 -16.50 13.07
C GLU A 64 -9.90 -15.12 13.11
N PHE A 65 -9.51 -14.27 12.17
CA PHE A 65 -10.17 -13.00 11.93
C PHE A 65 -11.32 -13.21 10.95
N GLY A 66 -12.51 -13.59 11.41
CA GLY A 66 -13.65 -13.80 10.50
C GLY A 66 -13.86 -12.63 9.50
N LYS A 67 -14.49 -12.94 8.36
CA LYS A 67 -14.83 -12.02 7.25
C LYS A 67 -15.84 -10.91 7.62
N ILE A 68 -15.53 -10.14 8.65
CA ILE A 68 -16.39 -9.14 9.28
C ILE A 68 -15.59 -7.88 9.65
N PRO A 69 -16.26 -6.74 9.88
CA PRO A 69 -15.59 -5.53 10.35
C PRO A 69 -15.27 -5.61 11.85
N TYR A 70 -14.27 -4.82 12.26
CA TYR A 70 -13.85 -4.70 13.65
C TYR A 70 -13.72 -3.24 14.09
N GLU A 71 -13.79 -3.02 15.39
CA GLU A 71 -13.51 -1.74 16.05
C GLU A 71 -12.37 -1.89 17.05
N LEU A 72 -11.43 -0.94 17.03
CA LEU A 72 -10.31 -0.89 17.96
C LEU A 72 -10.61 0.12 19.07
N SER A 73 -10.52 -0.32 20.31
CA SER A 73 -10.60 0.52 21.50
C SER A 73 -9.42 0.26 22.44
N GLU A 74 -9.14 1.23 23.31
CA GLU A 74 -8.10 1.12 24.34
C GLU A 74 -8.77 1.22 25.72
N LEU A 75 -8.39 0.30 26.60
CA LEU A 75 -8.86 0.28 27.98
C LEU A 75 -8.00 1.22 28.86
N PRO A 76 -8.51 1.68 30.02
CA PRO A 76 -7.78 2.61 30.89
C PRO A 76 -6.40 2.12 31.37
N ASN A 77 -6.18 0.80 31.37
CA ASN A 77 -4.91 0.18 31.73
C ASN A 77 -3.90 0.09 30.56
N GLY A 78 -4.25 0.58 29.37
CA GLY A 78 -3.42 0.53 28.16
C GLY A 78 -3.53 -0.77 27.35
N ASP A 79 -4.39 -1.71 27.76
CA ASP A 79 -4.72 -2.88 26.96
C ASP A 79 -5.58 -2.48 25.76
N LEU A 80 -5.47 -3.24 24.68
CA LEU A 80 -6.22 -2.98 23.45
C LEU A 80 -7.35 -4.00 23.34
N MET A 81 -8.48 -3.56 22.82
CA MET A 81 -9.66 -4.39 22.64
C MET A 81 -10.13 -4.26 21.19
N LEU A 82 -10.16 -5.40 20.49
CA LEU A 82 -10.70 -5.51 19.14
C LEU A 82 -12.10 -6.14 19.22
N THR A 83 -13.14 -5.35 18.97
CA THR A 83 -14.54 -5.79 19.00
C THR A 83 -15.04 -6.06 17.60
N LYS A 84 -15.87 -7.11 17.43
CA LYS A 84 -16.60 -7.33 16.18
C LYS A 84 -17.60 -6.19 16.00
N ALA A 85 -17.70 -5.65 14.79
CA ALA A 85 -18.67 -4.62 14.45
C ALA A 85 -19.78 -5.23 13.57
N ASP A 86 -20.97 -4.66 13.65
CA ASP A 86 -22.12 -5.13 12.86
C ASP A 86 -22.03 -4.68 11.39
N HIS A 87 -21.42 -3.51 11.15
CA HIS A 87 -21.36 -2.89 9.82
C HIS A 87 -20.02 -2.20 9.59
N PHE A 88 -19.61 -2.14 8.32
CA PHE A 88 -18.46 -1.33 7.92
C PHE A 88 -18.79 0.16 8.03
N ASN A 89 -17.91 0.93 8.65
CA ASN A 89 -18.09 2.38 8.81
C ASN A 89 -17.57 3.17 7.59
N CYS A 90 -17.84 2.67 6.38
CA CYS A 90 -17.43 3.30 5.14
C CYS A 90 -18.39 2.96 3.99
N GLN A 91 -18.28 3.69 2.88
CA GLN A 91 -18.98 3.34 1.65
C GLN A 91 -18.43 2.04 1.06
N GLU A 92 -19.29 1.29 0.37
CA GLU A 92 -18.93 0.01 -0.27
C GLU A 92 -17.85 0.19 -1.34
N SER A 93 -17.92 1.25 -2.14
CA SER A 93 -16.90 1.59 -3.14
C SER A 93 -15.51 1.79 -2.52
N TYR A 94 -15.43 2.44 -1.37
CA TYR A 94 -14.17 2.60 -0.65
C TYR A 94 -13.65 1.26 -0.12
N LEU A 95 -14.52 0.41 0.42
CA LEU A 95 -14.13 -0.93 0.89
C LEU A 95 -13.59 -1.79 -0.26
N ILE A 96 -14.21 -1.73 -1.44
CA ILE A 96 -13.74 -2.42 -2.65
C ILE A 96 -12.34 -1.90 -3.05
N ALA A 97 -12.15 -0.58 -3.07
CA ALA A 97 -10.86 0.03 -3.37
C ALA A 97 -9.76 -0.40 -2.39
N VAL A 98 -10.06 -0.44 -1.08
CA VAL A 98 -9.14 -0.93 -0.04
C VAL A 98 -8.77 -2.39 -0.25
N LYS A 99 -9.75 -3.26 -0.53
CA LYS A 99 -9.50 -4.68 -0.79
C LYS A 99 -8.63 -4.87 -2.04
N ASN A 100 -8.90 -4.11 -3.09
CA ASN A 100 -8.08 -4.11 -4.30
C ASN A 100 -6.66 -3.60 -4.04
N PHE A 101 -6.49 -2.55 -3.23
CA PHE A 101 -5.19 -2.08 -2.78
C PHE A 101 -4.36 -3.23 -2.17
N PHE A 102 -4.90 -3.93 -1.16
CA PHE A 102 -4.15 -5.01 -0.49
C PHE A 102 -3.87 -6.19 -1.42
N LYS A 103 -4.82 -6.56 -2.28
CA LYS A 103 -4.65 -7.63 -3.27
C LYS A 103 -3.55 -7.31 -4.29
N LYS A 104 -3.20 -6.04 -4.53
CA LYS A 104 -2.24 -5.65 -5.56
C LYS A 104 -0.92 -5.15 -4.99
N ALA A 105 -0.94 -4.44 -3.86
CA ALA A 105 0.23 -3.78 -3.33
C ALA A 105 1.39 -4.75 -3.01
N GLY A 106 1.09 -5.90 -2.40
CA GLY A 106 2.10 -6.93 -2.14
C GLY A 106 2.78 -7.43 -3.42
N TYR A 107 1.98 -7.88 -4.40
CA TYR A 107 2.46 -8.48 -5.65
C TYR A 107 3.19 -7.52 -6.60
N MET A 108 2.92 -6.21 -6.48
CA MET A 108 3.52 -5.21 -7.35
C MET A 108 4.74 -4.53 -6.72
N SER A 109 5.04 -4.84 -5.47
CA SER A 109 6.15 -4.26 -4.74
C SER A 109 7.41 -5.10 -4.89
N LYS A 110 8.56 -4.41 -4.99
CA LYS A 110 9.88 -5.03 -5.00
C LYS A 110 10.62 -4.68 -3.72
N LYS A 111 11.34 -5.66 -3.16
CA LYS A 111 12.24 -5.42 -2.02
C LYS A 111 13.38 -4.50 -2.48
N ILE A 112 13.56 -3.40 -1.76
CA ILE A 112 14.58 -2.39 -2.07
C ILE A 112 15.73 -2.38 -1.06
N MET A 113 15.46 -2.68 0.21
CA MET A 113 16.48 -2.75 1.25
C MET A 113 16.00 -3.52 2.48
N GLN A 114 16.95 -3.89 3.33
CA GLN A 114 16.71 -4.43 4.66
C GLN A 114 17.39 -3.53 5.69
N VAL A 115 16.66 -3.16 6.74
CA VAL A 115 17.18 -2.33 7.83
C VAL A 115 17.93 -3.22 8.82
N ALA A 116 19.14 -2.81 9.20
CA ALA A 116 19.95 -3.54 10.18
C ALA A 116 19.66 -3.07 11.61
N LYS A 117 19.96 -3.92 12.60
CA LYS A 117 19.76 -3.61 14.03
C LYS A 117 20.53 -2.36 14.48
N GLU A 118 21.73 -2.21 13.94
CA GLU A 118 22.72 -1.19 14.29
C GLU A 118 22.52 0.13 13.52
N ASP A 119 21.56 0.20 12.58
CA ASP A 119 21.35 1.38 11.74
C ASP A 119 20.83 2.56 12.57
N SER A 120 21.65 3.60 12.69
CA SER A 120 21.36 4.78 13.51
C SER A 120 20.20 5.62 12.96
N PHE A 121 19.88 5.54 11.66
CA PHE A 121 18.74 6.24 11.06
C PHE A 121 18.18 5.52 9.83
N ARG A 122 16.87 5.24 9.82
CA ARG A 122 16.19 4.60 8.67
C ARG A 122 15.85 5.56 7.55
N VAL A 123 15.49 6.81 7.87
CA VAL A 123 15.04 7.81 6.88
C VAL A 123 16.13 8.14 5.86
N PRO A 124 17.36 8.51 6.25
CA PRO A 124 18.40 8.87 5.29
C PRO A 124 18.68 7.73 4.32
N ARG A 125 18.69 6.48 4.81
CA ARG A 125 18.91 5.30 3.98
C ARG A 125 17.74 5.00 3.03
N ILE A 126 16.50 5.21 3.49
CA ILE A 126 15.32 5.13 2.61
C ILE A 126 15.40 6.19 1.51
N VAL A 127 15.76 7.42 1.86
CA VAL A 127 15.90 8.53 0.90
C VAL A 127 17.02 8.24 -0.09
N GLU A 128 18.17 7.77 0.38
CA GLU A 128 19.29 7.36 -0.46
C GLU A 128 18.92 6.21 -1.41
N THR A 129 18.17 5.22 -0.93
CA THR A 129 17.80 4.03 -1.72
C THR A 129 16.67 4.32 -2.72
N THR A 130 15.75 5.22 -2.39
CA THR A 130 14.51 5.43 -3.17
C THR A 130 14.43 6.78 -3.88
N GLY A 131 15.23 7.77 -3.47
CA GLY A 131 15.04 9.17 -3.84
C GLY A 131 13.73 9.78 -3.31
N ARG A 132 13.09 9.12 -2.33
CA ARG A 132 11.78 9.52 -1.81
C ARG A 132 11.80 9.74 -0.31
N TRP A 133 10.97 10.67 0.12
CA TRP A 133 10.88 11.12 1.50
C TRP A 133 9.64 10.56 2.22
N ILE A 134 9.80 10.18 3.48
CA ILE A 134 8.70 9.86 4.40
C ILE A 134 8.50 10.99 5.40
N SER A 135 7.24 11.28 5.79
CA SER A 135 6.99 12.33 6.79
C SER A 135 7.59 11.99 8.15
N GLU A 136 7.85 13.00 8.99
CA GLU A 136 8.38 12.78 10.34
C GLU A 136 7.45 11.88 11.19
N ASP A 137 6.14 12.05 11.05
CA ASP A 137 5.17 11.20 11.74
C ASP A 137 5.18 9.76 11.23
N ASP A 138 5.37 9.57 9.91
CA ASP A 138 5.56 8.22 9.35
C ASP A 138 6.86 7.60 9.85
N ASN A 139 7.92 8.40 10.02
CA ASN A 139 9.17 7.93 10.60
C ASN A 139 8.99 7.47 12.06
N LYS A 140 8.17 8.16 12.86
CA LYS A 140 7.84 7.72 14.23
C LYS A 140 7.13 6.37 14.23
N ILE A 141 6.21 6.15 13.28
CA ILE A 141 5.53 4.85 13.12
C ILE A 141 6.52 3.78 12.66
N LEU A 142 7.33 4.08 11.64
CA LEU A 142 8.36 3.19 11.13
C LEU A 142 9.35 2.77 12.23
N ALA A 143 9.74 3.67 13.13
CA ALA A 143 10.61 3.35 14.26
C ALA A 143 10.00 2.30 15.20
N LYS A 144 8.67 2.32 15.40
CA LYS A 144 7.96 1.33 16.24
C LYS A 144 7.92 -0.06 15.62
N ILE A 145 8.07 -0.18 14.30
CA ILE A 145 8.05 -1.48 13.62
C ILE A 145 9.23 -2.35 14.07
N GLY A 146 10.38 -1.76 14.42
CA GLY A 146 11.62 -2.54 14.48
C GLY A 146 12.18 -2.68 13.06
N TYR A 147 13.02 -3.65 12.77
CA TYR A 147 13.95 -3.60 11.64
C TYR A 147 13.35 -4.22 10.37
N PRO A 148 12.60 -3.46 9.56
CA PRO A 148 11.75 -4.07 8.56
C PRO A 148 12.54 -4.30 7.27
N ASN A 149 12.07 -5.27 6.51
CA ASN A 149 12.31 -5.31 5.08
C ASN A 149 11.47 -4.22 4.41
N ILE A 150 12.11 -3.43 3.54
CA ILE A 150 11.45 -2.32 2.86
C ILE A 150 11.18 -2.69 1.41
N TYR A 151 9.95 -2.46 0.98
CA TYR A 151 9.45 -2.70 -0.36
C TYR A 151 8.88 -1.42 -0.95
N MET A 152 8.93 -1.30 -2.27
CA MET A 152 8.37 -0.15 -2.99
C MET A 152 7.68 -0.63 -4.26
N LEU A 153 6.56 0.01 -4.63
CA LEU A 153 5.91 -0.25 -5.92
C LEU A 153 6.89 0.06 -7.06
N GLU A 154 6.99 -0.85 -8.03
CA GLU A 154 7.80 -0.59 -9.22
C GLU A 154 7.21 0.55 -10.07
N ASN A 155 8.03 1.53 -10.45
CA ASN A 155 7.60 2.70 -11.20
C ASN A 155 6.86 2.33 -12.52
N ILE A 156 7.29 1.25 -13.19
CA ILE A 156 6.67 0.80 -14.45
C ILE A 156 5.22 0.31 -14.25
N ARG A 157 4.86 -0.11 -13.04
CA ARG A 157 3.54 -0.66 -12.69
C ARG A 157 2.61 0.37 -12.05
N VAL A 158 3.03 1.63 -11.95
CA VAL A 158 2.26 2.71 -11.34
C VAL A 158 0.92 2.93 -12.05
N ASN A 159 0.90 2.89 -13.38
CA ASN A 159 -0.33 3.08 -14.15
C ASN A 159 -1.30 1.89 -14.00
N GLU A 160 -0.76 0.67 -14.02
CA GLU A 160 -1.52 -0.56 -13.75
C GLU A 160 -2.15 -0.49 -12.34
N PHE A 161 -1.36 -0.07 -11.34
CA PHE A 161 -1.85 0.09 -9.98
C PHE A 161 -2.95 1.13 -9.85
N ARG A 162 -2.81 2.30 -10.50
CA ARG A 162 -3.82 3.37 -10.48
C ARG A 162 -5.17 2.91 -11.03
N ALA A 163 -5.17 2.11 -12.09
CA ALA A 163 -6.39 1.56 -12.67
C ALA A 163 -7.08 0.54 -11.74
N LEU A 164 -6.32 -0.16 -10.90
CA LEU A 164 -6.83 -1.26 -10.07
C LEU A 164 -7.20 -0.84 -8.64
N ALA A 165 -6.46 0.11 -8.07
CA ALA A 165 -6.62 0.61 -6.71
C ALA A 165 -7.10 2.07 -6.72
N GLU A 166 -8.16 2.33 -7.50
CA GLU A 166 -8.74 3.67 -7.66
C GLU A 166 -8.89 4.38 -6.31
N GLY A 167 -8.43 5.64 -6.25
CA GLY A 167 -8.45 6.45 -5.03
C GLY A 167 -7.25 6.26 -4.10
N TRP A 168 -6.38 5.26 -4.32
CA TRP A 168 -5.15 5.07 -3.55
C TRP A 168 -3.91 5.60 -4.26
N ASN A 169 -2.96 6.12 -3.49
CA ASN A 169 -1.69 6.60 -4.03
C ASN A 169 -0.81 5.43 -4.50
N PRO A 170 -0.33 5.42 -5.76
CA PRO A 170 0.62 4.41 -6.23
C PRO A 170 2.01 4.52 -5.58
N ARG A 171 2.37 5.68 -5.02
CA ARG A 171 3.67 5.90 -4.39
C ARG A 171 3.58 5.52 -2.92
N TYR A 172 3.73 4.23 -2.64
CA TYR A 172 3.82 3.72 -1.28
C TYR A 172 5.15 2.99 -1.04
N LEU A 173 5.59 3.08 0.21
CA LEU A 173 6.68 2.31 0.80
C LEU A 173 6.06 1.33 1.79
N ALA A 174 6.30 0.04 1.61
CA ALA A 174 5.86 -0.99 2.54
C ALA A 174 7.01 -1.39 3.46
N ALA A 175 6.77 -1.30 4.77
CA ALA A 175 7.68 -1.82 5.80
C ALA A 175 7.11 -3.13 6.33
N HIS A 176 7.81 -4.23 6.02
CA HIS A 176 7.44 -5.59 6.36
C HIS A 176 8.34 -6.11 7.48
N ASP A 177 7.73 -6.64 8.54
CA ASP A 177 8.42 -7.25 9.67
C ASP A 177 7.75 -8.59 9.96
N ASP A 178 8.53 -9.61 10.21
CA ASP A 178 8.09 -10.98 10.41
C ASP A 178 8.83 -11.66 11.55
N VAL A 179 8.16 -12.65 12.14
CA VAL A 179 8.71 -13.48 13.20
C VAL A 179 8.26 -14.92 12.98
N GLU A 180 9.21 -15.83 13.07
CA GLU A 180 8.96 -17.26 13.07
C GLU A 180 8.90 -17.79 14.51
N LEU A 181 7.88 -18.60 14.78
CA LEU A 181 7.65 -19.28 16.05
C LEU A 181 7.63 -20.80 15.83
N ASN A 182 7.71 -21.56 16.92
CA ASN A 182 7.59 -23.02 16.90
C ASN A 182 8.56 -23.71 15.92
N GLY A 183 9.79 -23.19 15.79
CA GLY A 183 10.78 -23.75 14.86
C GLY A 183 10.43 -23.56 13.38
N GLY A 184 9.71 -22.49 13.03
CA GLY A 184 9.32 -22.16 11.65
C GLY A 184 7.95 -22.71 11.23
N GLN A 185 7.20 -23.32 12.15
CA GLN A 185 5.86 -23.86 11.85
C GLN A 185 4.77 -22.78 11.85
N THR A 186 5.01 -21.67 12.53
CA THR A 186 4.10 -20.52 12.58
C THR A 186 4.89 -19.28 12.20
N THR A 187 4.40 -18.55 11.20
CA THR A 187 4.96 -17.28 10.76
C THR A 187 3.94 -16.19 11.01
N ILE A 188 4.35 -15.18 11.77
CA ILE A 188 3.54 -13.99 12.00
C ILE A 188 4.22 -12.83 11.31
N SER A 189 3.50 -12.10 10.46
CA SER A 189 4.04 -10.91 9.82
C SER A 189 3.12 -9.72 9.96
N MET A 190 3.70 -8.53 9.85
CA MET A 190 2.95 -7.31 9.67
C MET A 190 3.59 -6.47 8.58
N THR A 191 2.76 -5.81 7.78
CA THR A 191 3.21 -4.87 6.76
C THR A 191 2.49 -3.55 6.95
N VAL A 192 3.23 -2.45 7.00
CA VAL A 192 2.69 -1.09 7.10
C VAL A 192 3.06 -0.31 5.85
N TYR A 193 2.05 0.30 5.23
CA TYR A 193 2.17 1.06 3.99
C TYR A 193 2.20 2.56 4.30
N PHE A 194 3.26 3.23 3.85
CA PHE A 194 3.49 4.66 4.01
C PHE A 194 3.43 5.37 2.66
N ASN A 195 2.77 6.52 2.64
CA ASN A 195 2.81 7.40 1.49
C ASN A 195 4.18 8.11 1.42
N ILE A 196 4.82 8.04 0.26
CA ILE A 196 6.12 8.68 0.02
C ILE A 196 6.00 9.85 -0.95
N LYS A 197 6.79 10.89 -0.70
CA LYS A 197 6.84 12.12 -1.50
C LYS A 197 8.22 12.30 -2.12
N GLU A 198 8.34 13.27 -3.03
CA GLU A 198 9.64 13.74 -3.52
C GLU A 198 10.42 14.40 -2.38
N ASP A 199 11.75 14.35 -2.45
CA ASP A 199 12.58 15.00 -1.45
C ASP A 199 12.26 16.50 -1.44
N PRO A 200 11.78 17.06 -0.31
CA PRO A 200 11.50 18.48 -0.22
C PRO A 200 12.73 19.36 -0.50
N ARG A 201 13.95 18.82 -0.37
CA ARG A 201 15.20 19.52 -0.67
C ARG A 201 15.48 19.61 -2.16
N GLU A 202 15.06 18.64 -2.97
CA GLU A 202 15.17 18.74 -4.44
C GLU A 202 14.23 19.82 -4.99
N ASN A 203 13.00 19.88 -4.48
CA ASN A 203 12.04 20.95 -4.84
C ASN A 203 12.52 22.36 -4.41
N ALA A 204 13.36 22.47 -3.37
CA ALA A 204 13.94 23.74 -2.94
C ALA A 204 15.12 24.18 -3.84
N HIS A 205 15.83 23.24 -4.47
CA HIS A 205 16.87 23.55 -5.45
C HIS A 205 16.27 24.11 -6.75
N ASP A 206 15.12 23.59 -7.20
CA ASP A 206 14.40 24.11 -8.38
C ASP A 206 13.80 25.51 -8.13
N GLN A 207 13.51 25.88 -6.88
CA GLN A 207 13.12 27.24 -6.51
C GLN A 207 14.30 28.21 -6.37
N GLN A 208 15.54 27.71 -6.30
CA GLN A 208 16.76 28.53 -6.27
C GLN A 208 17.38 28.74 -7.66
N SER A 209 16.94 28.00 -8.69
CA SER A 209 17.10 28.45 -10.08
C SER A 209 16.09 29.54 -10.40
N MET A 210 16.19 30.68 -9.70
CA MET A 210 15.61 31.93 -10.19
C MET A 210 16.63 32.55 -11.15
N ASP A 211 16.16 32.90 -12.34
CA ASP A 211 16.89 33.56 -13.42
C ASP A 211 17.96 34.52 -12.90
N PHE A 212 19.22 34.16 -13.12
CA PHE A 212 20.37 35.02 -12.86
C PHE A 212 20.73 35.87 -14.09
N ASP A 213 19.76 36.15 -14.97
CA ASP A 213 19.94 36.97 -16.18
C ASP A 213 19.41 38.40 -16.03
N ALA A 214 19.51 38.98 -14.83
CA ALA A 214 19.19 40.40 -14.66
C ALA A 214 19.80 41.06 -13.42
N VAL A 215 21.13 41.03 -13.22
CA VAL A 215 21.79 42.07 -12.39
C VAL A 215 23.19 42.42 -12.91
N ASP A 216 23.34 43.69 -13.27
CA ASP A 216 24.56 44.52 -13.35
C ASP A 216 25.65 44.22 -14.39
N THR A 217 25.45 44.76 -15.58
CA THR A 217 26.49 45.62 -16.19
C THR A 217 26.01 47.06 -16.22
N VAL A 218 26.57 47.86 -15.33
CA VAL A 218 26.37 49.31 -15.25
C VAL A 218 27.16 50.00 -16.38
N ASP A 219 26.59 51.10 -16.88
CA ASP A 219 27.14 52.14 -17.76
C ASP A 219 27.18 51.91 -19.28
N ARG A 220 26.20 52.48 -20.00
CA ARG A 220 26.41 53.76 -20.71
C ARG A 220 25.16 54.26 -21.45
N ASP A 221 24.84 55.51 -21.16
CA ASP A 221 24.32 56.54 -22.08
C ASP A 221 22.98 56.32 -22.78
N SER A 222 22.00 57.09 -22.28
CA SER A 222 21.03 57.88 -23.05
C SER A 222 20.82 57.51 -24.52
N GLU A 223 19.61 57.10 -24.89
CA GLU A 223 18.79 57.80 -25.88
C GLU A 223 17.43 57.10 -26.11
N LYS A 224 16.40 57.94 -26.28
CA LYS A 224 15.15 57.70 -27.00
C LYS A 224 14.23 56.56 -26.56
N PHE A 225 13.25 56.96 -25.76
CA PHE A 225 11.87 56.50 -25.90
C PHE A 225 11.34 56.96 -27.28
N GLU A 226 11.03 56.04 -28.18
CA GLU A 226 10.15 56.28 -29.33
C GLU A 226 9.43 54.98 -29.73
N SER A 227 8.10 55.10 -29.70
CA SER A 227 7.01 54.22 -30.16
C SER A 227 7.25 53.22 -31.30
N LEU A 228 6.59 52.07 -31.23
CA LEU A 228 5.85 51.44 -32.35
C LEU A 228 4.93 50.34 -31.76
N GLU A 229 3.63 50.60 -31.61
CA GLU A 229 2.56 50.22 -32.56
C GLU A 229 2.33 48.71 -32.68
N THR A 230 1.21 48.28 -32.06
CA THR A 230 0.16 47.40 -32.60
C THR A 230 0.54 46.28 -33.58
N THR A 231 0.27 45.04 -33.17
CA THR A 231 -0.58 44.12 -33.95
C THR A 231 -1.24 43.09 -33.02
N GLU A 232 -2.54 43.26 -32.80
CA GLU A 232 -3.44 42.14 -32.53
C GLU A 232 -3.47 41.25 -33.79
N SER A 233 -3.41 39.93 -33.60
CA SER A 233 -3.87 38.97 -34.60
C SER A 233 -4.60 37.84 -33.88
N TYR A 234 -5.92 37.94 -33.91
CA TYR A 234 -6.84 36.82 -33.77
C TYR A 234 -6.55 35.76 -34.86
N GLY A 235 -6.82 34.50 -34.52
CA GLY A 235 -6.77 33.37 -35.43
C GLY A 235 -7.46 32.15 -34.82
N GLU A 236 -8.78 32.26 -34.64
CA GLU A 236 -9.71 31.12 -34.56
C GLU A 236 -9.69 30.34 -35.88
N ILE A 237 -9.65 29.00 -35.81
CA ILE A 237 -10.32 28.03 -36.72
C ILE A 237 -10.59 26.79 -35.85
N GLU A 238 -11.80 26.63 -35.32
CA GLU A 238 -12.96 25.90 -35.88
C GLU A 238 -12.78 24.37 -36.05
N ASN A 239 -13.57 23.65 -35.24
CA ASN A 239 -14.43 22.51 -35.57
C ASN A 239 -13.96 21.50 -36.64
N VAL A 240 -13.78 20.25 -36.19
CA VAL A 240 -14.20 19.09 -36.96
C VAL A 240 -15.01 18.18 -36.04
N GLU A 241 -16.33 18.27 -36.20
CA GLU A 241 -17.26 17.17 -35.95
C GLU A 241 -16.81 15.96 -36.79
N ASN A 242 -16.69 14.79 -36.16
CA ASN A 242 -16.95 13.49 -36.78
C ASN A 242 -17.05 12.45 -35.67
N ILE A 243 -18.25 12.40 -35.08
CA ILE A 243 -18.81 11.19 -34.49
C ILE A 243 -19.47 10.47 -35.65
N GLU A 244 -18.94 9.32 -36.05
CA GLU A 244 -19.65 8.19 -36.66
C GLU A 244 -18.59 7.13 -36.95
N ASP A 245 -18.52 6.12 -36.07
CA ASP A 245 -18.16 4.72 -36.36
C ASP A 245 -18.33 3.93 -35.05
N ILE A 246 -19.61 3.65 -34.74
CA ILE A 246 -20.03 2.56 -33.88
C ILE A 246 -20.23 1.37 -34.82
N GLU A 247 -19.27 0.43 -34.88
CA GLU A 247 -19.54 -0.93 -35.36
C GLU A 247 -18.67 -1.94 -34.56
N ASP A 248 -19.37 -2.73 -33.75
CA ASP A 248 -19.17 -4.14 -33.42
C ASP A 248 -17.78 -4.64 -32.97
N TYR A 249 -17.62 -4.77 -31.64
CA TYR A 249 -16.73 -5.76 -31.03
C TYR A 249 -17.58 -6.76 -30.23
N GLN A 250 -18.11 -7.76 -30.94
CA GLN A 250 -18.53 -9.04 -30.38
C GLN A 250 -17.41 -10.05 -30.62
N GLU A 251 -16.90 -10.70 -29.56
CA GLU A 251 -16.51 -12.11 -29.53
C GLU A 251 -16.08 -12.48 -28.10
N GLU A 252 -17.08 -12.77 -27.26
CA GLU A 252 -16.99 -13.90 -26.33
C GLU A 252 -17.14 -15.17 -27.18
N GLU A 253 -16.18 -16.09 -27.15
CA GLU A 253 -16.32 -17.55 -27.38
C GLU A 253 -14.99 -18.25 -27.78
N GLN A 254 -13.88 -18.13 -27.04
CA GLN A 254 -12.75 -19.09 -27.20
C GLN A 254 -11.97 -19.40 -25.90
N LEU A 255 -12.65 -19.49 -24.74
CA LEU A 255 -12.02 -20.00 -23.50
C LEU A 255 -12.52 -21.37 -23.06
N ASP A 256 -13.55 -21.94 -23.70
CA ASP A 256 -14.09 -23.26 -23.35
C ASP A 256 -13.39 -24.44 -24.05
N ALA A 257 -12.46 -24.19 -24.99
CA ALA A 257 -11.75 -25.24 -25.73
C ALA A 257 -10.45 -25.76 -25.06
N LEU A 258 -10.15 -25.36 -23.82
CA LEU A 258 -8.94 -25.81 -23.08
C LEU A 258 -9.24 -26.58 -21.79
N LEU A 259 -10.51 -26.94 -21.54
CA LEU A 259 -10.95 -27.70 -20.37
C LEU A 259 -11.36 -29.16 -20.68
N GLU A 260 -11.19 -29.62 -21.92
CA GLU A 260 -11.68 -30.94 -22.37
C GLU A 260 -10.59 -32.02 -22.60
N ASP A 261 -9.33 -31.83 -22.16
CA ASP A 261 -8.28 -32.86 -22.35
C ASP A 261 -7.51 -33.26 -21.08
N ALA A 262 -8.20 -33.29 -19.93
CA ALA A 262 -7.70 -34.00 -18.76
C ALA A 262 -8.80 -34.84 -18.11
N VAL A 263 -9.46 -35.67 -18.92
CA VAL A 263 -10.16 -36.85 -18.43
C VAL A 263 -9.09 -37.91 -18.13
N VAL A 264 -8.77 -38.11 -16.86
CA VAL A 264 -8.26 -39.41 -16.39
C VAL A 264 -9.29 -39.95 -15.39
N PRO A 265 -9.88 -41.13 -15.64
CA PRO A 265 -11.00 -41.64 -14.87
C PRO A 265 -10.57 -42.08 -13.45
N GLU A 266 -11.41 -41.74 -12.47
CA GLU A 266 -11.58 -42.56 -11.27
C GLU A 266 -12.07 -43.96 -11.70
N GLU A 267 -11.45 -45.02 -11.20
CA GLU A 267 -12.13 -45.95 -10.30
C GLU A 267 -11.12 -46.80 -9.49
N LEU A 268 -11.52 -47.00 -8.25
CA LEU A 268 -10.98 -47.76 -7.13
C LEU A 268 -10.60 -49.22 -7.47
N GLU A 269 -9.60 -49.78 -6.78
CA GLU A 269 -9.80 -50.88 -5.82
C GLU A 269 -8.49 -51.30 -5.12
N ASP A 270 -8.66 -51.53 -3.83
CA ASP A 270 -7.72 -51.99 -2.80
C ASP A 270 -7.45 -53.48 -2.97
N ASP A 271 -6.18 -53.92 -2.90
CA ASP A 271 -5.81 -55.31 -2.64
C ASP A 271 -4.33 -55.39 -2.18
N PHE A 272 -4.09 -54.91 -0.95
CA PHE A 272 -2.85 -55.20 -0.23
C PHE A 272 -2.96 -56.56 0.49
N ASP A 273 -2.48 -57.65 -0.14
CA ASP A 273 -2.41 -58.99 0.48
C ASP A 273 -1.08 -59.18 1.26
N PRO A 274 -1.11 -59.34 2.60
CA PRO A 274 0.07 -59.29 3.47
C PRO A 274 0.78 -60.64 3.69
N MET A 275 0.75 -61.59 2.74
CA MET A 275 1.55 -62.83 2.82
C MET A 275 1.96 -63.43 1.46
N ARG A 276 3.15 -63.07 0.96
CA ARG A 276 4.04 -63.95 0.19
C ARG A 276 5.48 -63.56 0.54
N ALA A 277 6.17 -64.32 1.39
CA ALA A 277 6.92 -65.54 1.08
C ALA A 277 8.24 -65.23 0.35
#